data_AF-A0A9D9GKK4-F1
#
_entry.id   AF-A0A9D9GKK4-F1
#
_cell.length_a   1.000
_cell.length_b   1.000
_cell.length_c   1.000
_cell.angle_alpha   90.00
_cell.angle_beta   90.00
_cell.angle_gamma   90.00
#
_symmetry.space_group_name_H-M   'P 1'
#
loop_
_entity.id
_entity.type
_entity.pdbx_description
1 polymer ?
#
loop_
_entity_poly.entity_id
_entity_poly.type
_entity_poly.pdbx_seq_one_letter_code
_entity_poly.pdbx_strand_id
1 'polypeptide(L)'
;TEIGGSSISIGKFAPDSLTEIHKGYNPSDKDEICTRDTVKNNYVHNTTNEIQGAVPILGGYPRYIVIEHNEVSYANYSGISVGFGWIKKETAMDGNKINYNEIHHIARLLCDGAAIYTLSNQGKNGQIMYNYSHDINGSDWADYWTCPIYQDEGTSGFEIAYNVAVNAPKGTACNVCGQNYTHDNDGFDQKVVNNAGIEQKYKSIKQKDIPLPNFSETIPQEPYSSVFTLPGKIEMEDYDLGGLGIAYYDKDVENQGEAYRNDGVDIVTVDSISDAKGYAIGYTQEGEWTEYSIAVEKTAPYFYKANVASGLDFSSFIIMVDGKQVADTVKIPQTDSWNTYTTVDGKTSEIEAGDHILRVRISGAYSNVDWIAFAETKEELEDLTGNIDILSGEPKEATVVDMMGKTWARIVAKSSVDANMKIREKRLPSGVYAVRFSNGKTQLIIMK
;
A
#
# COMPACT_ATOMS: atom_id res chain seq x y z
N THR A 1 18.55 -6.74 -10.81
CA THR A 1 17.16 -6.23 -10.82
C THR A 1 16.98 -5.34 -12.01
N GLU A 2 15.92 -5.54 -12.76
CA GLU A 2 15.58 -4.66 -13.88
C GLU A 2 14.63 -3.57 -13.38
N ILE A 3 14.84 -2.31 -13.78
CA ILE A 3 13.95 -1.19 -13.42
C ILE A 3 13.13 -0.85 -14.67
N GLY A 4 11.79 -0.86 -14.53
CA GLY A 4 10.88 -0.60 -15.65
C GLY A 4 10.95 0.85 -16.17
N GLY A 5 11.12 1.84 -15.30
CA GLY A 5 11.14 3.28 -15.62
C GLY A 5 12.43 3.99 -15.21
N SER A 6 12.33 5.25 -14.77
CA SER A 6 13.48 6.02 -14.24
C SER A 6 13.94 5.46 -12.90
N SER A 7 15.26 5.47 -12.62
CA SER A 7 15.81 4.90 -11.38
C SER A 7 15.93 5.93 -10.26
N ILE A 8 16.41 7.13 -10.57
CA ILE A 8 16.55 8.24 -9.62
C ILE A 8 15.88 9.47 -10.23
N SER A 9 14.84 9.98 -9.57
CA SER A 9 14.10 11.16 -10.00
C SER A 9 14.20 12.27 -8.96
N ILE A 10 14.53 13.49 -9.39
CA ILE A 10 14.72 14.66 -8.50
C ILE A 10 13.99 15.88 -9.07
N GLY A 11 13.34 16.63 -8.18
CA GLY A 11 12.64 17.85 -8.56
C GLY A 11 11.26 17.59 -9.17
N LYS A 12 10.47 18.67 -9.22
CA LYS A 12 9.16 18.65 -9.89
C LYS A 12 9.31 18.87 -11.38
N PHE A 13 8.36 18.35 -12.17
CA PHE A 13 8.25 18.59 -13.62
C PHE A 13 7.16 19.60 -13.96
N ALA A 14 6.19 19.78 -13.06
CA ALA A 14 5.12 20.76 -13.14
C ALA A 14 4.67 21.13 -11.71
N PRO A 15 4.03 22.30 -11.51
CA PRO A 15 3.38 22.64 -10.23
C PRO A 15 2.35 21.59 -9.79
N ASP A 16 1.54 21.11 -10.73
CA ASP A 16 0.47 20.13 -10.53
C ASP A 16 0.16 19.37 -11.84
N SER A 17 -0.74 18.37 -11.77
CA SER A 17 -1.12 17.52 -12.91
C SER A 17 -1.97 18.22 -13.99
N LEU A 18 -2.46 19.42 -13.73
CA LEU A 18 -3.28 20.20 -14.66
C LEU A 18 -2.46 21.28 -15.38
N THR A 19 -1.23 21.50 -14.94
CA THR A 19 -0.34 22.50 -15.53
C THR A 19 0.24 21.98 -16.84
N GLU A 20 0.01 22.76 -17.89
CA GLU A 20 0.57 22.56 -19.22
C GLU A 20 2.12 22.55 -19.17
N ILE A 21 2.74 21.57 -19.85
CA ILE A 21 4.17 21.24 -19.70
C ILE A 21 5.15 22.32 -20.23
N HIS A 22 4.71 23.22 -21.12
CA HIS A 22 5.49 24.35 -21.63
C HIS A 22 5.36 25.60 -20.74
N LYS A 23 4.84 25.47 -19.51
CA LYS A 23 4.89 26.52 -18.49
C LYS A 23 6.02 26.24 -17.51
N GLY A 24 6.99 27.15 -17.45
CA GLY A 24 8.12 27.05 -16.54
C GLY A 24 7.71 27.01 -15.07
N TYR A 25 8.24 26.04 -14.32
CA TYR A 25 8.11 25.99 -12.88
C TYR A 25 9.09 26.97 -12.23
N ASN A 26 8.56 27.97 -11.52
CA ASN A 26 9.32 28.89 -10.68
C ASN A 26 8.40 29.40 -9.56
N PRO A 27 8.18 28.61 -8.50
CA PRO A 27 7.18 28.91 -7.48
C PRO A 27 7.57 30.17 -6.69
N SER A 28 6.58 30.91 -6.18
CA SER A 28 6.85 32.03 -5.27
C SER A 28 7.39 31.53 -3.93
N ASP A 29 6.85 30.41 -3.45
CA ASP A 29 7.40 29.68 -2.31
C ASP A 29 8.62 28.87 -2.75
N LYS A 30 9.80 29.25 -2.25
CA LYS A 30 11.06 28.61 -2.63
C LYS A 30 11.31 27.31 -1.87
N ASP A 31 10.54 27.02 -0.83
CA ASP A 31 10.68 25.79 -0.05
C ASP A 31 10.12 24.57 -0.79
N GLU A 32 9.30 24.78 -1.83
CA GLU A 32 8.87 23.68 -2.72
C GLU A 32 9.98 23.13 -3.64
N ILE A 33 11.08 23.87 -3.80
CA ILE A 33 12.12 23.53 -4.77
C ILE A 33 13.04 22.47 -4.15
N CYS A 34 13.12 21.29 -4.78
CA CYS A 34 14.16 20.31 -4.46
C CYS A 34 15.54 20.94 -4.69
N THR A 35 16.31 21.07 -3.62
CA THR A 35 17.58 21.78 -3.67
C THR A 35 18.67 21.12 -2.85
N ARG A 36 19.90 21.16 -3.37
CA ARG A 36 21.12 20.64 -2.72
C ARG A 36 21.13 19.12 -2.54
N ASP A 37 20.33 18.41 -3.33
CA ASP A 37 20.40 16.95 -3.40
C ASP A 37 21.70 16.49 -4.08
N THR A 38 22.27 15.41 -3.57
CA THR A 38 23.50 14.81 -4.10
C THR A 38 23.25 13.37 -4.53
N VAL A 39 23.41 13.09 -5.82
CA VAL A 39 23.40 11.75 -6.41
C VAL A 39 24.83 11.38 -6.71
N LYS A 40 25.45 10.58 -5.83
CA LYS A 40 26.87 10.24 -5.95
C LYS A 40 27.20 8.79 -5.65
N ASN A 41 28.10 8.19 -6.44
CA ASN A 41 28.57 6.81 -6.31
C ASN A 41 27.47 5.75 -6.48
N ASN A 42 26.51 5.99 -7.37
CA ASN A 42 25.47 5.03 -7.71
C ASN A 42 25.86 4.20 -8.93
N TYR A 43 25.48 2.92 -8.90
CA TYR A 43 25.53 2.03 -10.06
C TYR A 43 24.11 1.84 -10.60
N VAL A 44 23.79 2.56 -11.67
CA VAL A 44 22.45 2.56 -12.27
C VAL A 44 22.52 1.82 -13.60
N HIS A 45 22.00 0.59 -13.63
CA HIS A 45 22.10 -0.27 -14.81
C HIS A 45 20.83 -1.08 -15.05
N ASN A 46 20.60 -1.51 -16.30
CA ASN A 46 19.43 -2.30 -16.73
C ASN A 46 18.11 -1.66 -16.28
N THR A 47 17.91 -0.44 -16.73
CA THR A 47 16.76 0.39 -16.38
C THR A 47 16.00 0.80 -17.64
N THR A 48 14.83 1.42 -17.51
CA THR A 48 13.94 1.79 -18.62
C THR A 48 13.40 0.60 -19.41
N ASN A 49 13.34 -0.59 -18.80
CA ASN A 49 13.05 -1.85 -19.49
C ASN A 49 11.58 -2.00 -19.91
N GLU A 50 10.67 -1.21 -19.34
CA GLU A 50 9.25 -1.18 -19.69
C GLU A 50 8.86 0.17 -20.30
N ILE A 51 9.23 1.27 -19.64
CA ILE A 51 9.02 2.64 -20.10
C ILE A 51 10.30 3.11 -20.80
N GLN A 52 10.41 2.79 -22.08
CA GLN A 52 11.65 2.97 -22.86
C GLN A 52 12.06 4.44 -23.02
N GLY A 53 11.11 5.38 -22.92
CA GLY A 53 11.37 6.83 -22.93
C GLY A 53 11.77 7.42 -21.58
N ALA A 54 11.81 6.62 -20.51
CA ALA A 54 12.32 7.06 -19.22
C ALA A 54 13.85 7.25 -19.26
N VAL A 55 14.41 7.79 -18.18
CA VAL A 55 15.85 8.10 -18.08
C VAL A 55 16.39 7.60 -16.73
N PRO A 56 17.56 6.96 -16.68
CA PRO A 56 18.16 6.43 -15.44
C PRO A 56 18.22 7.44 -14.29
N ILE A 57 18.81 8.62 -14.54
CA ILE A 57 18.85 9.73 -13.59
C ILE A 57 18.14 10.93 -14.23
N LEU A 58 17.04 11.35 -13.63
CA LEU A 58 16.13 12.33 -14.17
C LEU A 58 15.91 13.49 -13.18
N GLY A 59 16.26 14.70 -13.59
CA GLY A 59 16.00 15.95 -12.88
C GLY A 59 14.95 16.79 -13.60
N GLY A 60 13.84 17.14 -12.95
CA GLY A 60 12.84 18.08 -13.49
C GLY A 60 13.34 19.53 -13.42
N TYR A 61 12.81 20.32 -12.49
CA TYR A 61 13.28 21.68 -12.16
C TYR A 61 14.03 21.76 -10.80
N PRO A 62 15.18 21.08 -10.63
CA PRO A 62 15.94 21.10 -9.39
C PRO A 62 16.87 22.32 -9.28
N ARG A 63 17.39 22.60 -8.08
CA ARG A 63 18.34 23.69 -7.85
C ARG A 63 19.54 23.27 -7.00
N TYR A 64 20.76 23.62 -7.42
CA TYR A 64 22.01 23.28 -6.74
C TYR A 64 22.23 21.78 -6.53
N ILE A 65 21.69 20.94 -7.42
CA ILE A 65 21.93 19.50 -7.32
C ILE A 65 23.33 19.14 -7.80
N VAL A 66 23.84 18.04 -7.27
CA VAL A 66 25.15 17.48 -7.59
C VAL A 66 24.95 16.03 -8.03
N ILE A 67 25.12 15.77 -9.32
CA ILE A 67 25.11 14.41 -9.90
C ILE A 67 26.54 14.08 -10.28
N GLU A 68 27.24 13.32 -9.44
CA GLU A 68 28.67 13.06 -9.63
C GLU A 68 29.08 11.61 -9.38
N HIS A 69 30.11 11.13 -10.08
CA HIS A 69 30.69 9.80 -9.84
C HIS A 69 29.67 8.66 -9.87
N ASN A 70 28.67 8.74 -10.74
CA ASN A 70 27.76 7.63 -10.99
C ASN A 70 28.19 6.87 -12.25
N GLU A 71 27.91 5.57 -12.28
CA GLU A 71 28.00 4.78 -13.51
C GLU A 71 26.57 4.46 -13.98
N VAL A 72 26.23 4.93 -15.18
CA VAL A 72 24.91 4.77 -15.80
C VAL A 72 25.05 3.92 -17.06
N SER A 73 24.34 2.79 -17.12
CA SER A 73 24.48 1.88 -18.24
C SER A 73 23.24 1.08 -18.62
N TYR A 74 23.25 0.55 -19.85
CA TYR A 74 22.20 -0.33 -20.36
C TYR A 74 20.79 0.27 -20.25
N ALA A 75 20.64 1.51 -20.75
CA ALA A 75 19.36 2.22 -20.81
C ALA A 75 18.87 2.35 -22.26
N ASN A 76 17.56 2.48 -22.45
CA ASN A 76 16.94 2.46 -23.76
C ASN A 76 16.87 3.83 -24.44
N TYR A 77 17.04 4.93 -23.70
CA TYR A 77 17.04 6.31 -24.20
C TYR A 77 18.27 7.10 -23.68
N SER A 78 18.10 8.31 -23.13
CA SER A 78 19.17 9.12 -22.55
C SER A 78 19.72 8.53 -21.25
N GLY A 79 20.93 8.93 -20.84
CA GLY A 79 21.56 8.48 -19.58
C GLY A 79 21.18 9.32 -18.36
N ILE A 80 21.49 10.61 -18.43
CA ILE A 80 21.15 11.61 -17.40
C ILE A 80 20.41 12.75 -18.08
N SER A 81 19.25 13.13 -17.57
CA SER A 81 18.44 14.24 -18.10
C SER A 81 18.17 15.25 -17.00
N VAL A 82 18.51 16.52 -17.19
CA VAL A 82 18.22 17.59 -16.21
C VAL A 82 17.56 18.78 -16.89
N GLY A 83 16.41 19.18 -16.37
CA GLY A 83 15.60 20.25 -16.92
C GLY A 83 14.32 19.75 -17.59
N PHE A 84 13.33 20.63 -17.69
CA PHE A 84 12.04 20.31 -18.29
C PHE A 84 11.37 21.55 -18.93
N GLY A 85 10.44 21.35 -19.86
CA GLY A 85 9.48 22.36 -20.31
C GLY A 85 9.88 23.31 -21.45
N TRP A 86 11.06 23.18 -22.06
CA TRP A 86 11.48 23.98 -23.23
C TRP A 86 11.47 25.52 -22.98
N ILE A 87 11.86 25.96 -21.78
CA ILE A 87 11.72 27.33 -21.28
C ILE A 87 13.03 28.12 -21.36
N LYS A 88 13.05 29.20 -22.15
CA LYS A 88 14.20 30.13 -22.27
C LYS A 88 14.28 31.15 -21.12
N LYS A 89 13.15 31.46 -20.48
CA LYS A 89 13.06 32.40 -19.35
C LYS A 89 13.59 31.76 -18.07
N GLU A 90 13.88 32.57 -17.06
CA GLU A 90 14.31 32.11 -15.75
C GLU A 90 13.30 31.12 -15.12
N THR A 91 13.81 30.01 -14.59
CA THR A 91 13.03 28.94 -13.96
C THR A 91 13.43 28.79 -12.48
N ALA A 92 12.90 27.77 -11.79
CA ALA A 92 13.38 27.38 -10.48
C ALA A 92 14.83 26.86 -10.49
N MET A 93 15.39 26.50 -11.64
CA MET A 93 16.73 25.89 -11.71
C MET A 93 17.85 26.92 -11.56
N ASP A 94 18.89 26.56 -10.83
CA ASP A 94 20.13 27.34 -10.71
C ASP A 94 21.29 26.44 -10.25
N GLY A 95 22.50 26.64 -10.75
CA GLY A 95 23.73 26.04 -10.24
C GLY A 95 23.78 24.52 -10.15
N ASN A 96 23.10 23.80 -11.07
CA ASN A 96 23.10 22.34 -11.12
C ASN A 96 24.40 21.79 -11.72
N LYS A 97 24.91 20.67 -11.17
CA LYS A 97 26.19 20.08 -11.56
C LYS A 97 26.05 18.62 -11.96
N ILE A 98 26.61 18.27 -13.11
CA ILE A 98 26.63 16.92 -13.67
C ILE A 98 28.08 16.61 -14.04
N ASN A 99 28.88 16.09 -13.10
CA ASN A 99 30.32 15.95 -13.29
C ASN A 99 30.84 14.54 -13.00
N TYR A 100 31.95 14.14 -13.62
CA TYR A 100 32.63 12.86 -13.30
C TYR A 100 31.73 11.61 -13.41
N ASN A 101 30.66 11.62 -14.19
CA ASN A 101 29.83 10.43 -14.41
C ASN A 101 30.40 9.60 -15.56
N GLU A 102 30.30 8.28 -15.44
CA GLU A 102 30.59 7.32 -16.52
C GLU A 102 29.24 6.85 -17.10
N ILE A 103 29.02 7.06 -18.40
CA ILE A 103 27.73 6.80 -19.04
C ILE A 103 27.96 6.01 -20.33
N HIS A 104 27.43 4.80 -20.41
CA HIS A 104 27.71 3.92 -21.55
C HIS A 104 26.58 2.99 -21.90
N HIS A 105 26.56 2.46 -23.13
CA HIS A 105 25.53 1.52 -23.57
C HIS A 105 24.10 2.06 -23.34
N ILE A 106 23.91 3.36 -23.59
CA ILE A 106 22.60 4.03 -23.61
C ILE A 106 22.06 4.11 -25.03
N ALA A 107 20.85 4.65 -25.21
CA ALA A 107 20.17 4.76 -26.50
C ALA A 107 20.07 3.41 -27.23
N ARG A 108 19.83 2.34 -26.47
CA ARG A 108 19.76 0.97 -27.00
C ARG A 108 18.55 0.73 -27.89
N LEU A 109 17.49 1.52 -27.74
CA LEU A 109 16.27 1.42 -28.53
C LEU A 109 15.89 2.77 -29.16
N LEU A 110 15.81 3.83 -28.34
CA LEU A 110 15.36 5.15 -28.73
C LEU A 110 16.54 6.08 -29.10
N CYS A 111 16.24 7.10 -29.90
CA CYS A 111 17.14 8.17 -30.32
C CYS A 111 16.57 9.55 -29.97
N ASP A 112 17.17 10.63 -30.48
CA ASP A 112 16.87 12.03 -30.08
C ASP A 112 17.22 12.31 -28.61
N GLY A 113 18.31 11.71 -28.15
CA GLY A 113 18.77 11.77 -26.78
C GLY A 113 20.30 11.77 -26.68
N ALA A 114 20.80 11.75 -25.45
CA ALA A 114 22.23 11.80 -25.19
C ALA A 114 22.64 11.07 -23.92
N ALA A 115 23.95 10.86 -23.75
CA ALA A 115 24.49 10.43 -22.46
C ALA A 115 24.10 11.44 -21.36
N ILE A 116 24.27 12.74 -21.65
CA ILE A 116 23.76 13.84 -20.83
C ILE A 116 22.86 14.73 -21.69
N TYR A 117 21.58 14.78 -21.33
CA TYR A 117 20.58 15.65 -21.94
C TYR A 117 20.20 16.76 -20.97
N THR A 118 20.01 17.97 -21.50
CA THR A 118 19.58 19.12 -20.71
C THR A 118 18.51 19.90 -21.44
N LEU A 119 17.62 20.52 -20.66
CA LEU A 119 16.52 21.31 -21.18
C LEU A 119 16.29 22.57 -20.34
N SER A 120 15.82 23.65 -20.96
CA SER A 120 15.45 24.91 -20.31
C SER A 120 16.59 25.67 -19.60
N ASN A 121 16.31 26.91 -19.23
CA ASN A 121 17.26 27.80 -18.58
C ASN A 121 17.59 27.35 -17.15
N GLN A 122 18.87 27.08 -16.90
CA GLN A 122 19.41 26.51 -15.66
C GLN A 122 20.10 27.57 -14.79
N GLY A 123 19.81 28.85 -15.01
CA GLY A 123 20.35 29.96 -14.23
C GLY A 123 21.82 30.23 -14.57
N LYS A 124 22.68 30.13 -13.56
CA LYS A 124 24.12 30.44 -13.64
C LYS A 124 24.94 29.42 -12.86
N ASN A 125 26.23 29.35 -13.16
CA ASN A 125 27.20 28.48 -12.46
C ASN A 125 26.86 26.98 -12.53
N GLY A 126 26.08 26.56 -13.53
CA GLY A 126 25.87 25.14 -13.81
C GLY A 126 27.14 24.53 -14.39
N GLN A 127 27.34 23.23 -14.19
CA GLN A 127 28.50 22.50 -14.72
C GLN A 127 28.09 21.19 -15.38
N ILE A 128 28.68 20.89 -16.53
CA ILE A 128 28.70 19.56 -17.15
C ILE A 128 30.16 19.26 -17.50
N MET A 129 30.90 18.67 -16.57
CA MET A 129 32.36 18.59 -16.70
C MET A 129 32.95 17.23 -16.33
N TYR A 130 34.04 16.86 -17.00
CA TYR A 130 34.80 15.65 -16.69
C TYR A 130 33.99 14.34 -16.73
N ASN A 131 32.88 14.30 -17.47
CA ASN A 131 32.13 13.07 -17.68
C ASN A 131 32.81 12.23 -18.77
N TYR A 132 32.63 10.92 -18.67
CA TYR A 132 33.13 9.95 -19.63
C TYR A 132 31.95 9.20 -20.26
N SER A 133 31.74 9.42 -21.55
CA SER A 133 30.69 8.73 -22.32
C SER A 133 31.30 7.74 -23.29
N HIS A 134 30.85 6.48 -23.30
CA HIS A 134 31.42 5.52 -24.24
C HIS A 134 30.49 4.38 -24.67
N ASP A 135 30.84 3.75 -25.78
CA ASP A 135 30.11 2.61 -26.35
C ASP A 135 28.62 2.93 -26.55
N ILE A 136 28.37 4.03 -27.26
CA ILE A 136 27.05 4.53 -27.63
C ILE A 136 26.96 4.42 -29.16
N ASN A 137 26.10 3.55 -29.68
CA ASN A 137 26.03 3.31 -31.13
C ASN A 137 24.68 3.74 -31.75
N GLY A 138 23.67 4.01 -30.92
CA GLY A 138 22.27 4.08 -31.39
C GLY A 138 21.74 2.70 -31.77
N SER A 139 20.42 2.54 -31.80
CA SER A 139 19.78 1.31 -32.27
C SER A 139 19.63 1.33 -33.80
N ASP A 140 19.53 0.15 -34.42
CA ASP A 140 19.23 0.03 -35.86
C ASP A 140 17.85 0.61 -36.24
N TRP A 141 16.98 0.85 -35.25
CA TRP A 141 15.65 1.46 -35.43
C TRP A 141 15.63 2.97 -35.16
N ALA A 142 16.76 3.57 -34.80
CA ALA A 142 16.86 5.00 -34.60
C ALA A 142 16.63 5.75 -35.92
N ASP A 143 15.61 6.61 -35.96
CA ASP A 143 15.32 7.51 -37.08
C ASP A 143 15.93 8.92 -36.89
N TYR A 144 16.59 9.13 -35.74
CA TYR A 144 17.26 10.36 -35.38
C TYR A 144 18.62 10.10 -34.71
N TRP A 145 19.39 11.16 -34.46
CA TRP A 145 20.75 11.06 -33.96
C TRP A 145 20.82 10.97 -32.43
N THR A 146 22.00 10.61 -31.92
CA THR A 146 22.35 10.64 -30.50
C THR A 146 23.74 11.24 -30.33
N CYS A 147 24.07 11.73 -29.13
CA CYS A 147 25.41 12.26 -28.84
C CYS A 147 25.80 12.12 -27.36
N PRO A 148 27.07 12.40 -27.01
CA PRO A 148 27.51 12.50 -25.62
C PRO A 148 26.76 13.57 -24.81
N ILE A 149 26.65 14.80 -25.31
CA ILE A 149 26.00 15.91 -24.57
C ILE A 149 25.05 16.66 -25.49
N TYR A 150 23.77 16.71 -25.12
CA TYR A 150 22.73 17.41 -25.86
C TYR A 150 22.10 18.52 -25.03
N GLN A 151 22.31 19.75 -25.48
CA GLN A 151 21.69 20.97 -24.97
C GLN A 151 20.44 21.27 -25.80
N ASP A 152 19.29 20.79 -25.36
CA ASP A 152 18.03 21.00 -26.07
C ASP A 152 17.39 22.35 -25.68
N GLU A 153 16.20 22.64 -26.20
CA GLU A 153 15.64 23.99 -26.26
C GLU A 153 15.71 24.75 -24.93
N GLY A 154 16.28 25.95 -25.00
CA GLY A 154 16.37 26.86 -23.86
C GLY A 154 17.47 26.53 -22.85
N THR A 155 18.21 25.43 -23.02
CA THR A 155 19.37 25.11 -22.17
C THR A 155 20.33 26.29 -22.11
N SER A 156 20.53 26.85 -20.92
CA SER A 156 21.48 27.95 -20.68
C SER A 156 22.04 27.90 -19.26
N GLY A 157 23.21 28.50 -19.05
CA GLY A 157 23.78 28.65 -17.71
C GLY A 157 24.84 27.61 -17.31
N PHE A 158 25.22 26.72 -18.24
CA PHE A 158 26.25 25.71 -18.02
C PHE A 158 27.64 26.15 -18.53
N GLU A 159 28.67 25.83 -17.75
CA GLU A 159 30.01 25.53 -18.27
C GLU A 159 30.06 24.03 -18.65
N ILE A 160 30.38 23.75 -19.90
CA ILE A 160 30.41 22.40 -20.47
C ILE A 160 31.83 22.15 -20.97
N ALA A 161 32.64 21.41 -20.20
CA ALA A 161 34.04 21.25 -20.53
C ALA A 161 34.71 19.99 -20.03
N TYR A 162 35.79 19.60 -20.72
CA TYR A 162 36.65 18.47 -20.35
C TYR A 162 35.94 17.11 -20.30
N ASN A 163 34.83 16.97 -21.02
CA ASN A 163 34.14 15.69 -21.16
C ASN A 163 34.83 14.86 -22.24
N VAL A 164 34.91 13.55 -22.03
CA VAL A 164 35.54 12.61 -22.96
C VAL A 164 34.49 11.67 -23.53
N ALA A 165 34.52 11.49 -24.85
CA ALA A 165 33.68 10.53 -25.56
C ALA A 165 34.53 9.53 -26.35
N VAL A 166 34.26 8.23 -26.20
CA VAL A 166 34.99 7.13 -26.90
C VAL A 166 33.98 6.13 -27.46
N ASN A 167 34.13 5.66 -28.69
CA ASN A 167 33.16 4.75 -29.33
C ASN A 167 31.70 5.26 -29.21
N ALA A 168 31.52 6.57 -29.39
CA ALA A 168 30.25 7.26 -29.31
C ALA A 168 30.12 8.22 -30.50
N PRO A 169 28.91 8.69 -30.85
CA PRO A 169 28.75 9.74 -31.86
C PRO A 169 29.52 10.99 -31.42
N LYS A 170 29.98 11.80 -32.37
CA LYS A 170 30.87 12.91 -32.05
C LYS A 170 30.13 14.04 -31.29
N GLY A 171 30.77 14.52 -30.23
CA GLY A 171 30.71 15.92 -29.78
C GLY A 171 29.55 16.31 -28.86
N THR A 172 29.46 17.62 -28.62
CA THR A 172 28.36 18.29 -27.92
C THR A 172 27.43 18.94 -28.93
N ALA A 173 26.12 18.80 -28.76
CA ALA A 173 25.14 19.38 -29.65
C ALA A 173 24.22 20.37 -28.95
N CYS A 174 23.65 21.28 -29.73
CA CYS A 174 22.74 22.33 -29.26
C CYS A 174 21.55 22.45 -30.23
N ASN A 175 20.34 22.30 -29.70
CA ASN A 175 19.09 22.58 -30.42
C ASN A 175 18.39 23.76 -29.74
N VAL A 176 18.43 24.93 -30.39
CA VAL A 176 17.81 26.17 -29.87
C VAL A 176 18.18 26.47 -28.41
N CYS A 177 19.40 26.12 -28.00
CA CYS A 177 19.91 26.40 -26.67
C CYS A 177 20.18 27.91 -26.49
N GLY A 178 20.21 28.36 -25.24
CA GLY A 178 20.61 29.71 -24.87
C GLY A 178 22.13 29.85 -24.77
N GLN A 179 22.59 30.69 -23.84
CA GLN A 179 24.02 30.92 -23.62
C GLN A 179 24.61 29.86 -22.68
N ASN A 180 25.55 29.08 -23.20
CA ASN A 180 26.41 28.17 -22.44
C ASN A 180 27.88 28.44 -22.81
N TYR A 181 28.79 28.11 -21.90
CA TYR A 181 30.23 28.19 -22.17
C TYR A 181 30.78 26.80 -22.44
N THR A 182 31.01 26.47 -23.71
CA THR A 182 31.43 25.13 -24.15
C THR A 182 32.86 25.15 -24.68
N HIS A 183 33.75 24.32 -24.14
CA HIS A 183 35.13 24.17 -24.61
C HIS A 183 35.70 22.79 -24.22
N ASP A 184 36.80 22.37 -24.87
CA ASP A 184 37.57 21.18 -24.47
C ASP A 184 36.78 19.86 -24.32
N ASN A 185 35.73 19.62 -25.13
CA ASN A 185 34.92 18.39 -25.10
C ASN A 185 35.23 17.38 -26.23
N ASP A 186 36.06 17.77 -27.20
CA ASP A 186 36.40 16.93 -28.36
C ASP A 186 37.76 16.20 -28.18
N GLY A 187 38.43 16.40 -27.04
CA GLY A 187 39.72 15.82 -26.71
C GLY A 187 39.61 14.49 -25.96
N PHE A 188 40.65 13.68 -26.06
CA PHE A 188 40.82 12.50 -25.20
C PHE A 188 41.75 12.84 -24.02
N ASP A 189 41.27 12.66 -22.79
CA ASP A 189 42.09 12.73 -21.58
C ASP A 189 41.92 11.46 -20.75
N GLN A 190 43.00 10.68 -20.63
CA GLN A 190 43.02 9.45 -19.86
C GLN A 190 42.70 9.66 -18.37
N LYS A 191 43.02 10.83 -17.81
CA LYS A 191 42.69 11.13 -16.40
C LYS A 191 41.18 11.24 -16.21
N VAL A 192 40.47 11.82 -17.18
CA VAL A 192 39.00 11.90 -17.14
C VAL A 192 38.41 10.49 -17.19
N VAL A 193 38.87 9.65 -18.14
CA VAL A 193 38.46 8.25 -18.24
C VAL A 193 38.68 7.48 -16.93
N ASN A 194 39.83 7.67 -16.28
CA ASN A 194 40.16 6.95 -15.05
C ASN A 194 39.40 7.44 -13.80
N ASN A 195 38.95 8.69 -13.80
CA ASN A 195 38.36 9.35 -12.63
C ASN A 195 36.83 9.47 -12.71
N ALA A 196 36.25 9.37 -13.91
CA ALA A 196 34.80 9.31 -14.08
C ALA A 196 34.24 7.98 -13.56
N GLY A 197 32.95 7.99 -13.23
CA GLY A 197 32.24 6.84 -12.67
C GLY A 197 32.47 6.69 -11.16
N ILE A 198 32.13 5.51 -10.65
CA ILE A 198 32.10 5.22 -9.21
C ILE A 198 33.52 5.28 -8.63
N GLU A 199 33.70 6.10 -7.60
CA GLU A 199 34.98 6.26 -6.91
C GLU A 199 35.44 4.92 -6.33
N GLN A 200 36.77 4.71 -6.28
CA GLN A 200 37.39 3.44 -5.90
C GLN A 200 36.87 2.86 -4.57
N LYS A 201 36.54 3.73 -3.60
CA LYS A 201 35.98 3.36 -2.29
C LYS A 201 34.63 2.63 -2.40
N TYR A 202 33.85 2.88 -3.45
CA TYR A 202 32.48 2.40 -3.61
C TYR A 202 32.32 1.36 -4.73
N LYS A 203 33.37 1.08 -5.53
CA LYS A 203 33.32 0.15 -6.67
C LYS A 203 32.83 -1.26 -6.36
N SER A 204 32.90 -1.70 -5.10
CA SER A 204 32.36 -3.00 -4.67
C SER A 204 30.85 -3.13 -4.90
N ILE A 205 30.12 -2.01 -5.06
CA ILE A 205 28.69 -2.00 -5.39
C ILE A 205 28.37 -2.78 -6.68
N LYS A 206 29.31 -2.83 -7.65
CA LYS A 206 29.14 -3.56 -8.92
C LYS A 206 29.13 -5.08 -8.77
N GLN A 207 29.61 -5.58 -7.62
CA GLN A 207 29.74 -7.02 -7.32
C GLN A 207 28.75 -7.47 -6.25
N LYS A 208 27.85 -6.58 -5.79
CA LYS A 208 26.85 -6.93 -4.79
C LYS A 208 25.68 -7.62 -5.47
N ASP A 209 25.47 -8.89 -5.13
CA ASP A 209 24.15 -9.50 -5.24
C ASP A 209 23.25 -8.88 -4.17
N ILE A 210 22.38 -7.97 -4.59
CA ILE A 210 21.29 -7.51 -3.74
C ILE A 210 20.19 -8.56 -3.87
N PRO A 211 19.87 -9.34 -2.81
CA PRO A 211 18.75 -10.27 -2.87
C PRO A 211 17.50 -9.49 -3.22
N LEU A 212 16.89 -9.87 -4.33
CA LEU A 212 15.62 -9.32 -4.74
C LEU A 212 14.54 -9.77 -3.77
N PRO A 213 13.65 -8.87 -3.30
CA PRO A 213 12.43 -9.33 -2.65
C PRO A 213 11.70 -10.27 -3.62
N ASN A 214 11.38 -11.47 -3.14
CA ASN A 214 10.59 -12.39 -3.92
C ASN A 214 9.12 -11.95 -3.90
N PHE A 215 8.70 -11.20 -4.92
CA PHE A 215 7.30 -10.80 -5.08
C PHE A 215 6.43 -11.89 -5.72
N SER A 216 6.96 -13.11 -5.96
CA SER A 216 6.18 -14.23 -6.50
C SER A 216 5.37 -14.99 -5.43
N GLU A 217 5.58 -14.69 -4.15
CA GLU A 217 4.69 -15.12 -3.09
C GLU A 217 3.54 -14.11 -3.00
N THR A 218 2.54 -14.25 -3.88
CA THR A 218 1.20 -13.78 -3.51
C THR A 218 0.86 -14.48 -2.21
N ILE A 219 0.70 -13.76 -1.10
CA ILE A 219 0.15 -14.34 0.12
C ILE A 219 -1.27 -14.78 -0.27
N PRO A 220 -1.54 -16.09 -0.39
CA PRO A 220 -2.88 -16.52 -0.76
C PRO A 220 -3.86 -16.02 0.31
N GLN A 221 -5.09 -15.76 -0.11
CA GLN A 221 -6.14 -15.51 0.86
C GLN A 221 -6.39 -16.80 1.66
N GLU A 222 -6.27 -16.72 2.98
CA GLU A 222 -6.47 -17.86 3.88
C GLU A 222 -7.30 -17.44 5.10
N PRO A 223 -8.12 -18.33 5.69
CA PRO A 223 -8.86 -18.01 6.91
C PRO A 223 -7.94 -17.57 8.04
N TYR A 224 -8.29 -16.52 8.77
CA TYR A 224 -7.48 -16.02 9.89
C TYR A 224 -7.39 -17.00 11.06
N SER A 225 -8.54 -17.52 11.51
CA SER A 225 -8.62 -18.51 12.58
C SER A 225 -9.15 -19.85 12.05
N SER A 226 -10.27 -19.82 11.34
CA SER A 226 -10.93 -20.97 10.71
C SER A 226 -11.92 -20.51 9.64
N VAL A 227 -12.30 -21.42 8.74
CA VAL A 227 -13.45 -21.19 7.84
C VAL A 227 -14.73 -21.06 8.67
N PHE A 228 -15.49 -20.00 8.47
CA PHE A 228 -16.78 -19.80 9.13
C PHE A 228 -17.87 -20.65 8.48
N THR A 229 -18.88 -21.08 9.23
CA THR A 229 -20.02 -21.82 8.67
C THR A 229 -21.26 -20.94 8.55
N LEU A 230 -22.07 -21.20 7.53
CA LEU A 230 -23.44 -20.68 7.43
C LEU A 230 -24.43 -21.86 7.50
N PRO A 231 -25.27 -21.95 8.56
CA PRO A 231 -25.47 -21.01 9.68
C PRO A 231 -24.26 -20.80 10.61
N GLY A 232 -24.13 -19.60 11.19
CA GLY A 232 -23.05 -19.26 12.12
C GLY A 232 -22.90 -17.76 12.38
N LYS A 233 -21.93 -17.40 13.23
CA LYS A 233 -21.57 -16.02 13.58
C LYS A 233 -20.14 -15.73 13.16
N ILE A 234 -19.93 -14.58 12.53
CA ILE A 234 -18.64 -14.11 12.02
C ILE A 234 -18.29 -12.83 12.79
N GLU A 235 -17.15 -12.82 13.48
CA GLU A 235 -16.59 -11.59 14.06
C GLU A 235 -15.87 -10.82 12.95
N MET A 236 -16.10 -9.52 12.82
CA MET A 236 -15.61 -8.74 11.68
C MET A 236 -14.12 -8.44 11.78
N GLU A 237 -13.55 -8.46 12.99
CA GLU A 237 -12.10 -8.37 13.21
C GLU A 237 -11.34 -9.63 12.75
N ASP A 238 -12.05 -10.74 12.52
CA ASP A 238 -11.51 -12.05 12.10
C ASP A 238 -11.55 -12.27 10.56
N TYR A 239 -11.43 -11.19 9.79
CA TYR A 239 -11.29 -11.27 8.33
C TYR A 239 -10.04 -12.05 7.90
N ASP A 240 -10.04 -12.59 6.69
CA ASP A 240 -8.99 -13.48 6.17
C ASP A 240 -7.57 -12.84 6.18
N LEU A 241 -6.55 -13.70 6.18
CA LEU A 241 -5.17 -13.36 5.87
C LEU A 241 -5.02 -13.17 4.35
N GLY A 242 -4.05 -12.35 3.93
CA GLY A 242 -3.77 -12.10 2.50
C GLY A 242 -3.22 -10.70 2.26
N GLY A 243 -3.59 -9.74 3.09
CA GLY A 243 -3.11 -8.36 3.02
C GLY A 243 -3.96 -7.45 2.11
N LEU A 244 -3.51 -6.20 2.00
CA LEU A 244 -4.19 -5.14 1.25
C LEU A 244 -4.39 -5.51 -0.23
N GLY A 245 -5.62 -5.39 -0.70
CA GLY A 245 -6.04 -5.73 -2.07
C GLY A 245 -6.29 -7.23 -2.29
N ILE A 246 -6.02 -8.09 -1.31
CA ILE A 246 -6.27 -9.53 -1.36
C ILE A 246 -7.44 -9.88 -0.44
N ALA A 247 -7.25 -9.81 0.88
CA ALA A 247 -8.27 -10.19 1.87
C ALA A 247 -9.03 -8.99 2.48
N TYR A 248 -8.48 -7.79 2.33
CA TYR A 248 -9.14 -6.55 2.70
C TYR A 248 -8.67 -5.39 1.81
N TYR A 249 -9.40 -4.29 1.84
CA TYR A 249 -8.94 -2.99 1.33
C TYR A 249 -9.29 -1.91 2.33
N ASP A 250 -8.25 -1.21 2.78
CA ASP A 250 -8.31 -0.03 3.62
C ASP A 250 -7.65 1.13 2.85
N LYS A 251 -8.11 2.36 3.04
CA LYS A 251 -7.49 3.53 2.40
C LYS A 251 -6.23 3.98 3.11
N ASP A 252 -6.14 3.66 4.40
CA ASP A 252 -4.96 3.90 5.21
C ASP A 252 -4.11 2.63 5.30
N VAL A 253 -2.84 2.81 5.68
CA VAL A 253 -1.88 1.70 5.82
C VAL A 253 -1.70 1.24 7.27
N GLU A 254 -2.24 2.01 8.22
CA GLU A 254 -2.10 1.79 9.66
C GLU A 254 -3.49 1.66 10.29
N ASN A 255 -3.69 0.64 11.12
CA ASN A 255 -4.86 0.49 11.98
C ASN A 255 -4.95 1.64 13.00
N GLN A 256 -5.79 2.63 12.71
CA GLN A 256 -6.09 3.81 13.52
C GLN A 256 -6.77 3.48 14.85
N GLY A 257 -7.41 2.31 14.96
CA GLY A 257 -8.02 1.83 16.19
C GLY A 257 -7.04 1.17 17.16
N GLU A 258 -5.82 0.85 16.71
CA GLU A 258 -4.71 0.28 17.49
C GLU A 258 -5.08 -0.99 18.28
N ALA A 259 -6.08 -1.76 17.83
CA ALA A 259 -6.57 -2.94 18.52
C ALA A 259 -6.51 -4.21 17.65
N TYR A 260 -6.40 -5.35 18.33
CA TYR A 260 -6.46 -6.72 17.79
C TYR A 260 -5.34 -7.11 16.79
N ARG A 261 -5.24 -6.44 15.64
CA ARG A 261 -4.29 -6.75 14.56
C ARG A 261 -3.42 -5.55 14.21
N ASN A 262 -2.25 -5.83 13.63
CA ASN A 262 -1.24 -4.82 13.26
C ASN A 262 -1.17 -4.58 11.74
N ASP A 263 -2.18 -5.01 11.00
CA ASP A 263 -2.35 -4.75 9.57
C ASP A 263 -3.21 -3.49 9.34
N GLY A 264 -3.60 -3.21 8.09
CA GLY A 264 -4.16 -1.92 7.70
C GLY A 264 -5.63 -1.69 8.06
N VAL A 265 -6.40 -2.72 8.44
CA VAL A 265 -7.81 -2.52 8.79
C VAL A 265 -7.92 -1.89 10.17
N ASP A 266 -8.72 -0.83 10.25
CA ASP A 266 -9.04 -0.15 11.49
C ASP A 266 -9.94 -1.00 12.41
N ILE A 267 -9.43 -1.37 13.58
CA ILE A 267 -10.14 -2.19 14.58
C ILE A 267 -10.20 -1.46 15.91
N VAL A 268 -11.40 -1.30 16.45
CA VAL A 268 -11.66 -0.57 17.71
C VAL A 268 -12.06 -1.53 18.83
N THR A 269 -11.88 -1.11 20.09
CA THR A 269 -12.40 -1.86 21.25
C THR A 269 -13.87 -1.57 21.50
N VAL A 270 -14.63 -2.61 21.86
CA VAL A 270 -16.03 -2.50 22.28
C VAL A 270 -16.08 -2.47 23.81
N ASP A 271 -16.14 -1.28 24.40
CA ASP A 271 -16.11 -1.10 25.87
C ASP A 271 -17.50 -1.19 26.54
N SER A 272 -18.58 -1.42 25.77
CA SER A 272 -19.96 -1.46 26.30
C SER A 272 -20.38 -2.81 26.91
N ILE A 273 -19.50 -3.83 26.87
CA ILE A 273 -19.76 -5.16 27.44
C ILE A 273 -18.83 -5.39 28.65
N SER A 274 -19.41 -5.69 29.81
CA SER A 274 -18.68 -5.86 31.08
C SER A 274 -17.63 -6.98 31.02
N ASP A 275 -16.41 -6.67 31.46
CA ASP A 275 -15.27 -7.54 31.80
C ASP A 275 -14.70 -8.47 30.70
N ALA A 276 -15.18 -8.40 29.46
CA ALA A 276 -14.54 -9.00 28.28
C ALA A 276 -14.45 -7.94 27.17
N LYS A 277 -13.23 -7.63 26.72
CA LYS A 277 -13.01 -6.69 25.61
C LYS A 277 -13.45 -7.38 24.32
N GLY A 278 -14.49 -6.87 23.67
CA GLY A 278 -14.82 -7.19 22.28
C GLY A 278 -14.09 -6.26 21.31
N TYR A 279 -14.12 -6.58 20.02
CA TYR A 279 -13.59 -5.72 18.97
C TYR A 279 -14.64 -5.51 17.89
N ALA A 280 -14.37 -4.56 17.00
CA ALA A 280 -15.18 -4.30 15.82
C ALA A 280 -14.29 -3.65 14.77
N ILE A 281 -14.59 -3.83 13.49
CA ILE A 281 -14.04 -2.91 12.49
C ILE A 281 -14.66 -1.54 12.70
N GLY A 282 -13.86 -0.49 12.60
CA GLY A 282 -14.26 0.90 12.87
C GLY A 282 -13.49 1.88 12.00
N TYR A 283 -13.66 3.18 12.20
CA TYR A 283 -13.04 4.26 11.38
C TYR A 283 -13.23 4.17 9.86
N THR A 284 -14.06 3.21 9.41
CA THR A 284 -14.21 2.81 8.02
C THR A 284 -14.59 3.95 7.08
N GLN A 285 -14.11 3.92 5.85
CA GLN A 285 -14.47 4.83 4.76
C GLN A 285 -15.27 4.13 3.66
N GLU A 286 -16.07 4.91 2.93
CA GLU A 286 -16.79 4.38 1.76
C GLU A 286 -15.82 3.77 0.74
N GLY A 287 -16.10 2.53 0.34
CA GLY A 287 -15.30 1.77 -0.63
C GLY A 287 -14.36 0.73 0.00
N GLU A 288 -14.13 0.79 1.31
CA GLU A 288 -13.35 -0.22 2.05
C GLU A 288 -14.09 -1.54 2.19
N TRP A 289 -13.35 -2.63 2.37
CA TRP A 289 -13.94 -3.95 2.50
C TRP A 289 -13.04 -4.95 3.23
N THR A 290 -13.67 -5.95 3.84
CA THR A 290 -13.02 -7.14 4.43
C THR A 290 -13.66 -8.41 3.88
N GLU A 291 -12.86 -9.48 3.73
CA GLU A 291 -13.30 -10.77 3.24
C GLU A 291 -13.12 -11.90 4.24
N TYR A 292 -14.00 -12.90 4.14
CA TYR A 292 -14.10 -14.03 5.05
C TYR A 292 -14.34 -15.30 4.25
N SER A 293 -13.52 -16.31 4.49
CA SER A 293 -13.75 -17.65 3.97
C SER A 293 -14.92 -18.32 4.70
N ILE A 294 -15.97 -18.69 3.96
CA ILE A 294 -17.18 -19.30 4.51
C ILE A 294 -17.48 -20.66 3.86
N ALA A 295 -18.05 -21.58 4.64
CA ALA A 295 -18.62 -22.84 4.19
C ALA A 295 -20.14 -22.84 4.43
N VAL A 296 -20.91 -22.82 3.34
CA VAL A 296 -22.37 -22.79 3.37
C VAL A 296 -22.89 -24.22 3.37
N GLU A 297 -23.58 -24.61 4.44
CA GLU A 297 -24.02 -26.01 4.62
C GLU A 297 -25.14 -26.40 3.65
N LYS A 298 -25.99 -25.44 3.26
CA LYS A 298 -27.19 -25.72 2.46
C LYS A 298 -27.57 -24.53 1.58
N THR A 299 -27.90 -24.81 0.32
CA THR A 299 -28.41 -23.79 -0.59
C THR A 299 -29.73 -23.23 -0.08
N ALA A 300 -29.73 -21.98 0.37
CA ALA A 300 -30.90 -21.31 0.94
C ALA A 300 -30.68 -19.79 1.03
N PRO A 301 -31.76 -19.00 1.15
CA PRO A 301 -31.65 -17.64 1.67
C PRO A 301 -31.52 -17.67 3.20
N TYR A 302 -30.56 -16.93 3.73
CA TYR A 302 -30.29 -16.85 5.18
C TYR A 302 -30.84 -15.55 5.76
N PHE A 303 -31.46 -15.62 6.94
CA PHE A 303 -31.64 -14.44 7.77
C PHE A 303 -30.29 -14.03 8.34
N TYR A 304 -30.06 -12.72 8.43
CA TYR A 304 -28.87 -12.20 9.10
C TYR A 304 -29.24 -11.19 10.17
N LYS A 305 -28.37 -11.08 11.18
CA LYS A 305 -28.36 -10.01 12.18
C LYS A 305 -26.93 -9.51 12.31
N ALA A 306 -26.75 -8.20 12.25
CA ALA A 306 -25.45 -7.55 12.43
C ALA A 306 -25.47 -6.67 13.68
N ASN A 307 -24.39 -6.70 14.45
CA ASN A 307 -24.17 -5.83 15.60
C ASN A 307 -23.32 -4.63 15.17
N VAL A 308 -23.89 -3.44 15.29
CA VAL A 308 -23.41 -2.23 14.62
C VAL A 308 -23.52 -1.00 15.50
N ALA A 309 -22.65 -0.02 15.28
CA ALA A 309 -22.72 1.30 15.88
C ALA A 309 -22.32 2.39 14.89
N SER A 310 -22.90 3.58 15.02
CA SER A 310 -22.43 4.77 14.32
C SER A 310 -22.92 6.03 15.02
N GLY A 311 -22.07 7.06 15.08
CA GLY A 311 -22.48 8.41 15.50
C GLY A 311 -23.22 9.19 14.40
N LEU A 312 -23.45 8.61 13.22
CA LEU A 312 -23.98 9.26 12.03
C LEU A 312 -25.18 8.48 11.44
N ASP A 313 -26.00 9.15 10.63
CA ASP A 313 -27.26 8.62 10.08
C ASP A 313 -27.16 8.12 8.62
N PHE A 314 -25.97 8.18 8.03
CA PHE A 314 -25.69 7.76 6.65
C PHE A 314 -24.79 6.51 6.54
N SER A 315 -24.37 5.95 7.67
CA SER A 315 -23.49 4.77 7.71
C SER A 315 -24.18 3.53 7.15
N SER A 316 -23.46 2.75 6.34
CA SER A 316 -24.01 1.53 5.73
C SER A 316 -22.92 0.61 5.18
N PHE A 317 -23.28 -0.65 4.98
CA PHE A 317 -22.45 -1.63 4.29
C PHE A 317 -23.28 -2.56 3.40
N ILE A 318 -22.59 -3.33 2.57
CA ILE A 318 -23.16 -4.30 1.64
C ILE A 318 -22.52 -5.66 1.92
N ILE A 319 -23.37 -6.70 1.97
CA ILE A 319 -22.95 -8.10 2.08
C ILE A 319 -22.90 -8.69 0.68
N MET A 320 -21.74 -9.25 0.32
CA MET A 320 -21.51 -9.90 -0.96
C MET A 320 -20.99 -11.31 -0.76
N VAL A 321 -21.31 -12.21 -1.68
CA VAL A 321 -20.74 -13.55 -1.77
C VAL A 321 -20.23 -13.75 -3.19
N ASP A 322 -18.97 -14.17 -3.35
CA ASP A 322 -18.28 -14.35 -4.63
C ASP A 322 -18.44 -13.16 -5.58
N GLY A 323 -18.26 -11.95 -5.04
CA GLY A 323 -18.35 -10.70 -5.79
C GLY A 323 -19.77 -10.28 -6.20
N LYS A 324 -20.83 -10.98 -5.75
CA LYS A 324 -22.22 -10.59 -5.98
C LYS A 324 -22.86 -10.10 -4.69
N GLN A 325 -23.56 -8.98 -4.75
CA GLN A 325 -24.37 -8.51 -3.63
C GLN A 325 -25.54 -9.46 -3.38
N VAL A 326 -25.64 -9.98 -2.15
CA VAL A 326 -26.65 -10.98 -1.77
C VAL A 326 -27.71 -10.43 -0.83
N ALA A 327 -27.64 -9.17 -0.41
CA ALA A 327 -28.65 -8.54 0.42
C ALA A 327 -28.87 -7.08 -0.01
N ASP A 328 -29.99 -6.48 0.39
CA ASP A 328 -30.14 -5.03 0.30
C ASP A 328 -29.04 -4.32 1.10
N THR A 329 -28.72 -3.08 0.73
CA THR A 329 -27.75 -2.28 1.50
C THR A 329 -28.19 -2.17 2.96
N VAL A 330 -27.31 -2.59 3.87
CA VAL A 330 -27.57 -2.60 5.31
C VAL A 330 -27.31 -1.21 5.86
N LYS A 331 -28.37 -0.52 6.26
CA LYS A 331 -28.27 0.80 6.89
C LYS A 331 -27.98 0.64 8.37
N ILE A 332 -26.96 1.35 8.86
CA ILE A 332 -26.66 1.44 10.28
C ILE A 332 -27.38 2.68 10.83
N PRO A 333 -28.29 2.54 11.80
CA PRO A 333 -28.94 3.69 12.41
C PRO A 333 -27.93 4.48 13.25
N GLN A 334 -28.14 5.79 13.35
CA GLN A 334 -27.40 6.62 14.29
C GLN A 334 -27.70 6.15 15.73
N THR A 335 -26.65 5.80 16.47
CA THR A 335 -26.70 5.45 17.88
C THR A 335 -26.14 6.58 18.75
N ASP A 336 -26.31 6.47 20.08
CA ASP A 336 -25.91 7.53 21.02
C ASP A 336 -24.39 7.77 21.06
N SER A 337 -23.59 6.79 20.64
CA SER A 337 -22.14 6.90 20.55
C SER A 337 -21.54 5.85 19.62
N TRP A 338 -20.29 6.04 19.21
CA TRP A 338 -19.48 5.08 18.47
C TRP A 338 -19.30 3.72 19.16
N ASN A 339 -19.62 3.64 20.45
CA ASN A 339 -19.52 2.41 21.25
C ASN A 339 -20.88 1.97 21.82
N THR A 340 -21.97 2.59 21.37
CA THR A 340 -23.34 2.18 21.70
C THR A 340 -23.85 1.32 20.55
N TYR A 341 -23.70 -0.01 20.70
CA TYR A 341 -24.09 -0.95 19.67
C TYR A 341 -25.58 -1.29 19.72
N THR A 342 -26.14 -1.50 18.54
CA THR A 342 -27.49 -2.00 18.31
C THR A 342 -27.44 -3.11 17.26
N THR A 343 -28.57 -3.75 16.99
CA THR A 343 -28.66 -4.81 15.99
C THR A 343 -29.55 -4.41 14.83
N VAL A 344 -29.14 -4.79 13.62
CA VAL A 344 -29.92 -4.67 12.40
C VAL A 344 -30.12 -6.03 11.76
N ASP A 345 -31.34 -6.33 11.34
CA ASP A 345 -31.71 -7.62 10.77
C ASP A 345 -32.05 -7.50 9.29
N GLY A 346 -31.89 -8.59 8.56
CA GLY A 346 -32.37 -8.70 7.19
C GLY A 346 -32.37 -10.13 6.68
N LYS A 347 -32.40 -10.27 5.36
CA LYS A 347 -32.38 -11.56 4.68
C LYS A 347 -31.58 -11.47 3.39
N THR A 348 -30.79 -12.50 3.11
CA THR A 348 -30.06 -12.63 1.85
C THR A 348 -30.96 -13.18 0.73
N SER A 349 -30.52 -13.04 -0.52
CA SER A 349 -30.88 -13.94 -1.62
C SER A 349 -30.36 -15.34 -1.33
N GLU A 350 -30.75 -16.30 -2.17
CA GLU A 350 -30.20 -17.65 -2.12
C GLU A 350 -28.66 -17.60 -2.24
N ILE A 351 -27.99 -18.33 -1.35
CA ILE A 351 -26.55 -18.59 -1.37
C ILE A 351 -26.40 -20.08 -1.62
N GLU A 352 -25.54 -20.48 -2.55
CA GLU A 352 -25.31 -21.89 -2.87
C GLU A 352 -24.57 -22.60 -1.72
N ALA A 353 -24.77 -23.92 -1.57
CA ALA A 353 -23.97 -24.72 -0.65
C ALA A 353 -22.56 -24.92 -1.21
N GLY A 354 -21.55 -24.84 -0.34
CA GLY A 354 -20.15 -24.98 -0.71
C GLY A 354 -19.25 -23.95 -0.04
N ASP A 355 -18.02 -23.90 -0.50
CA ASP A 355 -17.02 -22.93 -0.04
C ASP A 355 -17.16 -21.64 -0.85
N HIS A 356 -17.22 -20.50 -0.17
CA HIS A 356 -17.40 -19.18 -0.77
C HIS A 356 -16.57 -18.12 -0.06
N ILE A 357 -16.39 -16.97 -0.73
CA ILE A 357 -15.84 -15.77 -0.10
C ILE A 357 -16.97 -14.78 0.18
N LEU A 358 -17.19 -14.49 1.46
CA LEU A 358 -18.07 -13.43 1.90
C LEU A 358 -17.27 -12.13 1.99
N ARG A 359 -17.78 -11.06 1.39
CA ARG A 359 -17.21 -9.72 1.49
C ARG A 359 -18.20 -8.78 2.18
N VAL A 360 -17.73 -8.06 3.18
CA VAL A 360 -18.43 -6.90 3.75
C VAL A 360 -17.79 -5.65 3.19
N ARG A 361 -18.55 -4.87 2.41
CA ARG A 361 -18.07 -3.63 1.79
C ARG A 361 -18.80 -2.42 2.35
N ILE A 362 -18.04 -1.44 2.81
CA ILE A 362 -18.54 -0.19 3.37
C ILE A 362 -19.11 0.68 2.24
N SER A 363 -20.39 1.00 2.34
CA SER A 363 -21.12 1.84 1.36
C SER A 363 -21.50 3.21 1.91
N GLY A 364 -21.39 3.41 3.22
CA GLY A 364 -21.45 4.70 3.88
C GLY A 364 -20.44 4.72 5.02
N ALA A 365 -19.58 5.73 5.04
CA ALA A 365 -18.46 5.83 5.97
C ALA A 365 -18.90 5.81 7.45
N TYR A 366 -17.91 5.62 8.33
CA TYR A 366 -18.03 5.60 9.78
C TYR A 366 -19.00 4.53 10.31
N SER A 367 -18.83 3.31 9.82
CA SER A 367 -19.63 2.14 10.18
C SER A 367 -18.82 1.26 11.13
N ASN A 368 -19.18 1.22 12.41
CA ASN A 368 -18.62 0.19 13.29
C ASN A 368 -19.44 -1.09 13.14
N VAL A 369 -18.78 -2.21 12.85
CA VAL A 369 -19.42 -3.53 12.70
C VAL A 369 -18.64 -4.53 13.55
N ASP A 370 -19.29 -5.08 14.58
CA ASP A 370 -18.72 -6.07 15.50
C ASP A 370 -18.84 -7.46 14.90
N TRP A 371 -20.07 -7.95 14.72
CA TRP A 371 -20.31 -9.27 14.16
C TRP A 371 -21.53 -9.33 13.25
N ILE A 372 -21.55 -10.34 12.39
CA ILE A 372 -22.72 -10.71 11.58
C ILE A 372 -23.02 -12.18 11.77
N ALA A 373 -24.24 -12.50 12.17
CA ALA A 373 -24.74 -13.87 12.28
C ALA A 373 -25.73 -14.17 11.17
N PHE A 374 -25.73 -15.42 10.72
CA PHE A 374 -26.57 -15.96 9.65
C PHE A 374 -27.26 -17.24 10.10
N ALA A 375 -28.55 -17.41 9.77
CA ALA A 375 -29.30 -18.63 10.05
C ALA A 375 -30.42 -18.89 9.03
N GLU A 376 -30.86 -20.15 8.91
CA GLU A 376 -31.99 -20.51 8.04
C GLU A 376 -33.32 -20.00 8.62
N THR A 377 -33.42 -19.90 9.96
CA THR A 377 -34.60 -19.41 10.67
C THR A 377 -34.27 -18.24 11.59
N LYS A 378 -35.29 -17.40 11.89
CA LYS A 378 -35.14 -16.32 12.87
C LYS A 378 -34.91 -16.84 14.29
N GLU A 379 -35.46 -18.00 14.63
CA GLU A 379 -35.31 -18.62 15.95
C GLU A 379 -33.85 -19.05 16.18
N GLU A 380 -33.23 -19.70 15.20
CA GLU A 380 -31.79 -20.01 15.23
C GLU A 380 -30.93 -18.74 15.27
N LEU A 381 -31.34 -17.68 14.55
CA LEU A 381 -30.63 -16.40 14.59
C LEU A 381 -30.63 -15.78 15.98
N GLU A 382 -31.76 -15.85 16.71
CA GLU A 382 -31.82 -15.44 18.12
C GLU A 382 -30.93 -16.31 19.01
N ASP A 383 -30.87 -17.62 18.78
CA ASP A 383 -29.99 -18.53 19.54
C ASP A 383 -28.50 -18.23 19.30
N LEU A 384 -28.11 -17.83 18.07
CA LEU A 384 -26.73 -17.46 17.72
C LEU A 384 -26.31 -16.09 18.25
N THR A 385 -27.25 -15.15 18.35
CA THR A 385 -26.97 -13.73 18.64
C THR A 385 -27.36 -13.30 20.04
N GLY A 386 -28.17 -14.09 20.72
CA GLY A 386 -28.39 -13.93 22.14
C GLY A 386 -27.10 -14.23 22.88
N ASN A 387 -26.75 -13.36 23.84
CA ASN A 387 -26.33 -13.89 25.13
C ASN A 387 -27.36 -14.96 25.45
N ILE A 388 -27.00 -16.26 25.36
CA ILE A 388 -27.98 -17.30 25.61
C ILE A 388 -28.52 -17.01 27.01
N ASP A 389 -29.68 -16.40 27.10
CA ASP A 389 -30.43 -16.37 28.31
C ASP A 389 -31.06 -17.75 28.30
N ILE A 390 -30.25 -18.75 28.70
CA ILE A 390 -30.69 -20.13 28.89
C ILE A 390 -31.91 -20.16 29.83
N LEU A 391 -32.15 -19.03 30.50
CA LEU A 391 -33.00 -18.77 31.63
C LEU A 391 -33.98 -17.61 31.40
N SER A 392 -34.29 -17.22 30.15
CA SER A 392 -35.30 -16.17 29.92
C SER A 392 -36.56 -16.41 30.78
N GLY A 393 -36.81 -15.49 31.72
CA GLY A 393 -37.85 -15.60 32.75
C GLY A 393 -37.37 -15.93 34.17
N GLU A 394 -38.23 -16.60 34.96
CA GLU A 394 -38.01 -16.92 36.38
C GLU A 394 -36.75 -17.75 36.64
N PRO A 395 -36.02 -17.52 37.75
CA PRO A 395 -34.80 -18.25 38.09
C PRO A 395 -34.99 -19.77 38.01
N LYS A 396 -34.07 -20.49 37.36
CA LYS A 396 -34.14 -21.95 37.23
C LYS A 396 -33.07 -22.64 38.05
N GLU A 397 -33.42 -23.80 38.56
CA GLU A 397 -32.45 -24.71 39.17
C GLU A 397 -31.55 -25.32 38.10
N ALA A 398 -30.28 -25.50 38.43
CA ALA A 398 -29.29 -26.15 37.59
C ALA A 398 -28.41 -27.10 38.39
N THR A 399 -28.00 -28.20 37.76
CA THR A 399 -27.03 -29.15 38.30
C THR A 399 -25.72 -29.05 37.54
N VAL A 400 -24.63 -28.83 38.26
CA VAL A 400 -23.27 -28.75 37.71
C VAL A 400 -22.63 -30.13 37.81
N VAL A 401 -22.30 -30.72 36.67
CA VAL A 401 -21.69 -32.05 36.58
C VAL A 401 -20.36 -31.99 35.83
N ASP A 402 -19.39 -32.83 36.19
CA ASP A 402 -18.22 -33.02 35.35
C ASP A 402 -18.51 -33.95 34.17
N MET A 403 -17.52 -34.09 33.27
CA MET A 403 -17.63 -34.94 32.08
C MET A 403 -17.77 -36.43 32.38
N MET A 404 -17.47 -36.86 33.62
CA MET A 404 -17.68 -38.24 34.08
C MET A 404 -19.08 -38.42 34.71
N GLY A 405 -19.91 -37.37 34.72
CA GLY A 405 -21.27 -37.39 35.26
C GLY A 405 -21.35 -37.19 36.78
N LYS A 406 -20.23 -36.92 37.47
CA LYS A 406 -20.25 -36.63 38.91
C LYS A 406 -20.82 -35.23 39.13
N THR A 407 -21.78 -35.13 40.05
CA THR A 407 -22.37 -33.84 40.44
C THR A 407 -21.47 -33.11 41.43
N TRP A 408 -21.20 -31.84 41.16
CA TRP A 408 -20.36 -30.96 41.98
C TRP A 408 -21.16 -29.90 42.72
N ALA A 409 -22.21 -29.37 42.11
CA ALA A 409 -23.03 -28.34 42.74
C ALA A 409 -24.48 -28.34 42.21
N ARG A 410 -25.37 -27.73 42.98
CA ARG A 410 -26.67 -27.26 42.51
C ARG A 410 -26.75 -25.75 42.72
N ILE A 411 -27.27 -25.04 41.73
CA ILE A 411 -27.41 -23.58 41.73
C ILE A 411 -28.82 -23.21 41.28
N VAL A 412 -29.23 -21.99 41.59
CA VAL A 412 -30.39 -21.34 40.96
C VAL A 412 -29.86 -20.13 40.22
N ALA A 413 -30.13 -20.00 38.93
CA ALA A 413 -29.63 -18.90 38.13
C ALA A 413 -30.72 -18.26 37.29
N LYS A 414 -30.60 -16.96 37.03
CA LYS A 414 -31.51 -16.19 36.16
C LYS A 414 -30.94 -15.84 34.79
N SER A 415 -29.64 -16.06 34.58
CA SER A 415 -28.96 -15.96 33.29
C SER A 415 -27.70 -16.82 33.26
N SER A 416 -27.13 -17.05 32.08
CA SER A 416 -25.86 -17.78 31.92
C SER A 416 -24.71 -17.10 32.68
N VAL A 417 -24.72 -15.77 32.71
CA VAL A 417 -23.75 -14.95 33.43
C VAL A 417 -23.90 -15.16 34.96
N ASP A 418 -25.12 -15.17 35.48
CA ASP A 418 -25.42 -15.46 36.89
C ASP A 418 -25.03 -16.90 37.27
N ALA A 419 -25.26 -17.86 36.38
CA ALA A 419 -24.82 -19.24 36.56
C ALA A 419 -23.29 -19.33 36.65
N ASN A 420 -22.56 -18.66 35.76
CA ASN A 420 -21.09 -18.66 35.76
C ASN A 420 -20.52 -18.04 37.04
N MET A 421 -21.08 -16.92 37.52
CA MET A 421 -20.67 -16.31 38.80
C MET A 421 -20.87 -17.27 39.98
N LYS A 422 -22.06 -17.87 40.10
CA LYS A 422 -22.38 -18.80 41.20
C LYS A 422 -21.54 -20.07 41.19
N ILE A 423 -21.08 -20.51 40.01
CA ILE A 423 -20.19 -21.68 39.87
C ILE A 423 -18.77 -21.31 40.29
N ARG A 424 -18.28 -20.13 39.92
CA ARG A 424 -16.95 -19.64 40.35
C ARG A 424 -16.83 -19.55 41.87
N GLU A 425 -17.91 -19.16 42.56
CA GLU A 425 -17.97 -19.19 44.03
C GLU A 425 -17.82 -20.59 44.64
N LYS A 426 -18.15 -21.66 43.89
CA LYS A 426 -17.99 -23.04 44.37
C LYS A 426 -16.54 -23.52 44.39
N ARG A 427 -15.59 -22.77 43.81
CA ARG A 427 -14.16 -23.11 43.76
C ARG A 427 -13.91 -24.54 43.27
N LEU A 428 -14.59 -24.91 42.19
CA LEU A 428 -14.40 -26.21 41.55
C LEU A 428 -12.97 -26.33 41.00
N PRO A 429 -12.36 -27.52 40.99
CA PRO A 429 -11.07 -27.75 40.34
C PRO A 429 -11.08 -27.34 38.87
N SER A 430 -9.90 -27.04 38.30
CA SER A 430 -9.75 -26.76 36.88
C SER A 430 -10.29 -27.93 36.04
N GLY A 431 -11.09 -27.64 35.03
CA GLY A 431 -11.77 -28.67 34.23
C GLY A 431 -12.99 -28.14 33.49
N VAL A 432 -13.61 -29.02 32.69
CA VAL A 432 -14.84 -28.73 31.95
C VAL A 432 -16.03 -29.30 32.70
N TYR A 433 -17.06 -28.48 32.88
CA TYR A 433 -18.30 -28.85 33.56
C TYR A 433 -19.50 -28.55 32.67
N ALA A 434 -20.50 -29.43 32.72
CA ALA A 434 -21.81 -29.19 32.14
C ALA A 434 -22.78 -28.70 33.22
N VAL A 435 -23.48 -27.60 32.94
CA VAL A 435 -24.51 -27.03 33.81
C VAL A 435 -25.86 -27.33 33.16
N ARG A 436 -26.58 -28.26 33.76
CA ARG A 436 -27.87 -28.75 33.25
C ARG A 436 -29.01 -28.05 33.97
N PHE A 437 -29.77 -27.24 33.25
CA PHE A 437 -30.90 -26.49 33.80
C PHE A 437 -32.17 -27.34 33.83
N SER A 438 -33.09 -27.01 34.75
CA SER A 438 -34.36 -27.74 34.92
C SER A 438 -35.30 -27.65 33.71
N ASN A 439 -35.05 -26.71 32.79
CA ASN A 439 -35.76 -26.60 31.51
C ASN A 439 -35.17 -27.49 30.39
N GLY A 440 -34.19 -28.35 30.72
CA GLY A 440 -33.55 -29.26 29.77
C GLY A 440 -32.41 -28.65 28.95
N LYS A 441 -32.19 -27.33 29.02
CA LYS A 441 -31.04 -26.68 28.37
C LYS A 441 -29.75 -26.95 29.16
N THR A 442 -28.61 -26.96 28.46
CA THR A 442 -27.29 -27.19 29.05
C THR A 442 -26.30 -26.15 28.55
N GLN A 443 -25.45 -25.62 29.43
CA GLN A 443 -24.27 -24.83 29.07
C GLN A 443 -22.99 -25.56 29.51
N LEU A 444 -21.89 -25.34 28.79
CA LEU A 444 -20.57 -25.78 29.21
C LEU A 444 -19.80 -24.62 29.84
N ILE A 445 -19.07 -24.91 30.91
CA ILE A 445 -18.19 -23.95 31.56
C ILE A 445 -16.79 -24.55 31.76
N ILE A 446 -15.78 -23.75 31.46
CA ILE A 446 -14.37 -24.09 31.68
C ILE A 446 -13.90 -23.37 32.94
N MET A 447 -13.48 -24.13 33.94
CA MET A 447 -12.81 -23.61 35.13
C MET A 447 -11.30 -23.69 34.90
N LYS A 448 -10.62 -22.55 35.02
CA LYS A 448 -9.16 -22.46 34.96
C LYS A 448 -8.58 -22.44 36.36
#